data_AF-A0A846AFU3-F1
#
_entry.id   AF-A0A846AFU3-F1
#
_cell.length_a   1.000
_cell.length_b   1.000
_cell.length_c   1.000
_cell.angle_alpha   90.00
_cell.angle_beta   90.00
_cell.angle_gamma   90.00
#
_symmetry.space_group_name_H-M   'P 1'
#
loop_
_entity.id
_entity.type
_entity.pdbx_description
1 polymer ?
#
loop_
_entity_poly.entity_id
_entity_poly.type
_entity_poly.pdbx_seq_one_letter_code
_entity_poly.pdbx_strand_id
1 'polypeptide(L)'
;MLGLKSKIQKIASLKRKLNKLKNTERLHICFGSQKLFNAQHNLAENGYKTQEEWSVYWRKKRSGRFFCVGKSQPGGGTMLKVFPLQEDGKYQLQVQLPRPLQGKYGQKIQLEFSVSNRNGRYRATNLDYAINNFKPITVSIFRREHKQDNWYIHLSTYVPEIPVVHTRKNGCLGIDFNADSISVTYVKWDGNIEYLEDISREWKNQTTGQSPCIHEKYCLSSCKISRVF
;
A
#
# COMPACT_ATOMS: atom_id res chain seq x y z
N MET A 1 12.83 27.81 22.68
CA MET A 1 13.06 28.61 21.45
C MET A 1 13.04 27.84 20.11
N LEU A 2 12.85 26.51 20.07
CA LEU A 2 12.90 25.72 18.81
C LEU A 2 11.72 25.92 17.84
N GLY A 3 10.57 26.41 18.30
CA GLY A 3 9.37 26.59 17.48
C GLY A 3 9.35 27.83 16.59
N LEU A 4 10.06 28.91 16.97
CA LEU A 4 10.01 30.17 16.22
C LEU A 4 10.80 30.08 14.91
N LYS A 5 12.00 29.49 14.94
CA LYS A 5 12.82 29.26 13.75
C LYS A 5 12.11 28.38 12.72
N SER A 6 11.45 27.30 13.15
CA SER A 6 10.72 26.43 12.22
C SER A 6 9.51 27.15 11.59
N LYS A 7 8.81 28.01 12.35
CA LYS A 7 7.72 28.85 11.84
C LYS A 7 8.23 29.86 10.80
N ILE A 8 9.35 30.52 11.06
CA ILE A 8 9.98 31.46 10.10
C ILE A 8 10.38 30.74 8.81
N GLN A 9 11.03 29.58 8.91
CA GLN A 9 11.41 28.77 7.75
C GLN A 9 10.19 28.27 6.97
N LYS A 10 9.11 27.89 7.65
CA LYS A 10 7.85 27.50 7.01
C LYS A 10 7.23 28.66 6.24
N ILE A 11 7.20 29.86 6.83
CA ILE A 11 6.70 31.08 6.16
C ILE A 11 7.56 31.39 4.92
N ALA A 12 8.89 31.34 5.04
CA ALA A 12 9.79 31.57 3.91
C ALA A 12 9.60 30.54 2.78
N SER A 13 9.39 29.26 3.12
CA SER A 13 9.06 28.21 2.15
C SER A 13 7.73 28.46 1.45
N LEU A 14 6.69 28.87 2.19
CA LEU A 14 5.38 29.21 1.63
C LEU A 14 5.47 30.43 0.70
N LYS A 15 6.21 31.49 1.08
CA LYS A 15 6.44 32.66 0.23
C LYS A 15 7.14 32.30 -1.08
N ARG A 16 8.17 31.44 -1.03
CA ARG A 16 8.86 30.93 -2.23
C ARG A 16 7.93 30.11 -3.13
N LYS A 17 7.14 29.21 -2.55
CA LYS A 17 6.13 28.44 -3.31
C LYS A 17 5.09 29.34 -3.95
N LEU A 18 4.61 30.35 -3.24
CA LEU A 18 3.66 31.32 -3.77
C LEU A 18 4.24 32.09 -4.96
N ASN A 19 5.48 32.58 -4.84
CA ASN A 19 6.13 33.34 -5.90
C ASN A 19 6.35 32.47 -7.15
N LYS A 20 6.78 31.22 -6.95
CA LYS A 20 6.89 30.23 -8.03
C LYS A 20 5.54 29.98 -8.71
N LEU A 21 4.45 29.82 -7.95
CA LEU A 21 3.11 29.59 -8.50
C LEU A 21 2.60 30.80 -9.28
N LYS A 22 2.86 32.02 -8.80
CA LYS A 22 2.50 33.26 -9.51
C LYS A 22 3.22 33.43 -10.85
N ASN A 23 4.47 32.96 -10.93
CA ASN A 23 5.30 33.07 -12.13
C ASN A 23 5.23 31.83 -13.03
N THR A 24 4.41 30.84 -12.68
CA THR A 24 4.17 29.68 -13.55
C THR A 24 3.02 30.00 -14.50
N GLU A 25 3.28 30.07 -15.81
CA GLU A 25 2.22 30.31 -16.81
C GLU A 25 1.12 29.22 -16.82
N ARG A 26 1.47 27.98 -16.45
CA ARG A 26 0.54 26.84 -16.43
C ARG A 26 0.55 26.10 -15.09
N LEU A 27 -0.54 26.21 -14.36
CA LEU A 27 -0.75 25.48 -13.10
C LEU A 27 -1.32 24.08 -13.39
N HIS A 28 -0.54 23.03 -13.13
CA HIS A 28 -1.02 21.64 -13.17
C HIS A 28 -1.83 21.31 -11.91
N ILE A 29 -3.04 21.88 -11.80
CA ILE A 29 -4.01 21.57 -10.74
C ILE A 29 -5.09 20.66 -11.34
N CYS A 30 -4.71 19.46 -11.78
CA CYS A 30 -5.69 18.48 -12.22
C CYS A 30 -5.42 17.14 -11.55
N PHE A 31 -6.29 16.78 -10.60
CA PHE A 31 -6.51 15.40 -10.24
C PHE A 31 -7.33 14.76 -11.38
N GLY A 32 -6.78 13.75 -12.07
CA GLY A 32 -7.36 13.23 -13.32
C GLY A 32 -6.61 13.73 -14.56
N SER A 33 -6.69 12.98 -15.66
CA SER A 33 -5.87 13.28 -16.83
C SER A 33 -6.33 14.57 -17.51
N GLN A 34 -5.38 15.42 -17.86
CA GLN A 34 -5.59 16.63 -18.65
C GLN A 34 -6.35 16.32 -19.95
N LYS A 35 -6.06 15.17 -20.57
CA LYS A 35 -6.76 14.66 -21.74
C LYS A 35 -8.27 14.56 -21.50
N LEU A 36 -8.68 13.97 -20.37
CA LEU A 36 -10.11 13.81 -20.08
C LEU A 36 -10.78 15.14 -19.76
N PHE A 37 -10.09 16.07 -19.11
CA PHE A 37 -10.63 17.42 -18.90
C PHE A 37 -10.88 18.14 -20.23
N ASN A 38 -9.90 18.09 -21.14
CA ASN A 38 -9.99 18.79 -22.42
C ASN A 38 -11.03 18.19 -23.37
N ALA A 39 -11.41 16.92 -23.18
CA ALA A 39 -12.43 16.25 -23.98
C ALA A 39 -13.81 16.96 -23.95
N GLN A 40 -14.07 17.78 -22.92
CA GLN A 40 -15.32 18.56 -22.83
C GLN A 40 -15.49 19.60 -23.95
N HIS A 41 -14.40 20.04 -24.57
CA HIS A 41 -14.45 21.09 -25.60
C HIS A 41 -14.84 20.53 -26.97
N ASN A 42 -14.48 19.27 -27.26
CA ASN A 42 -14.78 18.59 -28.52
C ASN A 42 -15.44 17.22 -28.23
N LEU A 43 -16.72 17.21 -27.84
CA LEU A 43 -17.39 16.00 -27.34
C LEU A 43 -17.43 14.86 -28.38
N ALA A 44 -17.87 15.16 -29.60
CA ALA A 44 -18.02 14.16 -30.66
C ALA A 44 -16.68 13.50 -31.03
N GLU A 45 -15.62 14.29 -31.18
CA GLU A 45 -14.25 13.79 -31.46
C GLU A 45 -13.70 12.92 -30.33
N ASN A 46 -14.15 13.14 -29.09
CA ASN A 46 -13.74 12.38 -27.92
C ASN A 46 -14.71 11.25 -27.55
N GLY A 47 -15.70 10.96 -28.40
CA GLY A 47 -16.62 9.84 -28.23
C GLY A 47 -17.73 10.07 -27.20
N TYR A 48 -18.02 11.32 -26.85
CA TYR A 48 -19.13 11.69 -25.95
C TYR A 48 -20.30 12.27 -26.75
N LYS A 49 -21.51 11.82 -26.46
CA LYS A 49 -22.74 12.34 -27.09
C LYS A 49 -23.17 13.65 -26.44
N THR A 50 -23.00 13.75 -25.12
CA THR A 50 -23.43 14.93 -24.36
C THR A 50 -22.43 15.32 -23.27
N GLN A 51 -22.56 16.55 -22.79
CA GLN A 51 -21.75 17.08 -21.70
C GLN A 51 -22.02 16.34 -20.38
N GLU A 52 -23.24 15.86 -20.18
CA GLU A 52 -23.63 15.07 -19.00
C GLU A 52 -22.91 13.73 -18.97
N GLU A 53 -22.84 13.04 -20.11
CA GLU A 53 -22.11 11.78 -20.26
C GLU A 53 -20.62 11.97 -19.90
N TRP A 54 -20.00 13.00 -20.48
CA TRP A 54 -18.63 13.38 -20.13
C TRP A 54 -18.49 13.70 -18.64
N SER A 55 -19.41 14.49 -18.07
CA SER A 55 -19.37 14.92 -16.67
C SER A 55 -19.46 13.75 -15.68
N VAL A 56 -20.28 12.75 -16.00
CA VAL A 56 -20.37 11.50 -15.23
C VAL A 56 -19.04 10.75 -15.29
N TYR A 57 -18.46 10.59 -16.49
CA TYR A 57 -17.18 9.90 -16.67
C TYR A 57 -16.01 10.63 -15.97
N TRP A 58 -15.96 11.95 -16.10
CA TRP A 58 -15.00 12.82 -15.42
C TRP A 58 -15.08 12.69 -13.91
N ARG A 59 -16.27 12.81 -13.33
CA ARG A 59 -16.49 12.63 -11.89
C ARG A 59 -16.09 11.23 -11.44
N LYS A 60 -16.50 10.20 -12.18
CA LYS A 60 -16.16 8.80 -11.91
C LYS A 60 -14.65 8.60 -11.84
N LYS A 61 -13.87 9.16 -12.77
CA LYS A 61 -12.40 9.07 -12.79
C LYS A 61 -11.73 9.81 -11.64
N ARG A 62 -12.29 10.94 -11.22
CA ARG A 62 -11.71 11.79 -10.16
C ARG A 62 -12.04 11.35 -8.75
N SER A 63 -13.23 10.81 -8.52
CA SER A 63 -13.67 10.39 -7.19
C SER A 63 -13.16 9.00 -6.77
N GLY A 64 -12.38 8.34 -7.64
CA GLY A 64 -11.91 6.97 -7.43
C GLY A 64 -10.76 6.81 -6.44
N ARG A 65 -10.26 7.87 -5.79
CA ARG A 65 -9.19 7.76 -4.79
C ARG A 65 -9.25 8.86 -3.74
N PHE A 66 -9.08 8.48 -2.48
CA PHE A 66 -8.81 9.39 -1.38
C PHE A 66 -7.87 8.72 -0.37
N PHE A 67 -7.08 9.52 0.34
CA PHE A 67 -6.16 8.99 1.34
C PHE A 67 -6.06 9.92 2.55
N CYS A 68 -5.75 9.36 3.70
CA CYS A 68 -5.46 10.08 4.93
C CYS A 68 -4.06 9.68 5.39
N VAL A 69 -3.15 10.65 5.45
CA VAL A 69 -1.79 10.44 5.96
C VAL A 69 -1.87 10.10 7.45
N GLY A 70 -1.15 9.05 7.84
CA GLY A 70 -1.12 8.58 9.20
C GLY A 70 -0.48 9.60 10.16
N LYS A 71 -0.90 9.55 11.43
CA LYS A 71 -0.32 10.30 12.54
C LYS A 71 -0.32 9.43 13.79
N SER A 72 0.62 9.67 14.69
CA SER A 72 0.69 8.97 15.97
C SER A 72 -0.43 9.44 16.91
N GLN A 73 -1.58 8.77 16.85
CA GLN A 73 -2.78 9.05 17.65
C GLN A 73 -3.69 7.81 17.64
N PRO A 74 -4.73 7.73 18.50
CA PRO A 74 -5.70 6.65 18.45
C PRO A 74 -6.32 6.46 17.06
N GLY A 75 -6.20 5.25 16.53
CA GLY A 75 -6.65 4.85 15.19
C GLY A 75 -5.74 5.26 14.03
N GLY A 76 -4.58 5.86 14.32
CA GLY A 76 -3.49 6.07 13.36
C GLY A 76 -3.68 7.18 12.33
N GLY A 77 -4.81 7.90 12.33
CA GLY A 77 -5.13 8.95 11.36
C GLY A 77 -6.18 9.97 11.86
N THR A 78 -6.37 11.06 11.13
CA THR A 78 -7.30 12.14 11.55
C THR A 78 -8.72 11.89 11.04
N MET A 79 -8.87 11.74 9.72
CA MET A 79 -10.19 11.53 9.09
C MET A 79 -10.52 10.06 8.88
N LEU A 80 -9.50 9.22 8.74
CA LEU A 80 -9.62 7.77 8.63
C LEU A 80 -8.94 7.16 9.83
N LYS A 81 -9.69 6.38 10.61
CA LYS A 81 -9.22 5.75 11.85
C LYS A 81 -9.52 4.27 11.84
N VAL A 82 -8.54 3.45 12.21
CA VAL A 82 -8.67 1.99 12.26
C VAL A 82 -8.72 1.52 13.71
N PHE A 83 -9.69 0.68 14.03
CA PHE A 83 -9.85 0.09 15.36
C PHE A 83 -9.99 -1.44 15.25
N PRO A 84 -9.43 -2.22 16.18
CA PRO A 84 -9.69 -3.65 16.26
C PRO A 84 -11.14 -3.91 16.70
N LEU A 85 -11.73 -4.99 16.23
CA LEU A 85 -12.98 -5.53 16.76
C LEU A 85 -12.68 -6.64 17.77
N GLN A 86 -13.71 -7.18 18.42
CA GLN A 86 -13.56 -8.25 19.41
C GLN A 86 -13.02 -9.56 18.81
N GLU A 87 -13.27 -9.78 17.53
CA GLU A 87 -12.83 -10.98 16.82
C GLU A 87 -11.45 -10.76 16.19
N ASP A 88 -10.56 -11.73 16.37
CA ASP A 88 -9.17 -11.65 15.90
C ASP A 88 -9.09 -11.42 14.39
N GLY A 89 -8.24 -10.47 14.00
CA GLY A 89 -8.03 -10.10 12.60
C GLY A 89 -9.20 -9.36 11.96
N LYS A 90 -10.26 -9.00 12.71
CA LYS A 90 -11.32 -8.10 12.24
C LYS A 90 -11.12 -6.68 12.76
N TYR A 91 -11.39 -5.72 11.90
CA TYR A 91 -11.14 -4.30 12.14
C TYR A 91 -12.30 -3.45 11.63
N GLN A 92 -12.46 -2.29 12.25
CA GLN A 92 -13.37 -1.24 11.83
C GLN A 92 -12.58 -0.03 11.33
N LEU A 93 -12.87 0.41 10.11
CA LEU A 93 -12.47 1.70 9.59
C LEU A 93 -13.57 2.73 9.83
N GLN A 94 -13.26 3.74 10.61
CA GLN A 94 -14.10 4.92 10.81
C GLN A 94 -13.68 6.05 9.87
N VAL A 95 -14.63 6.54 9.08
CA VAL A 95 -14.47 7.68 8.18
C VAL A 95 -15.22 8.87 8.78
N GLN A 96 -14.49 9.89 9.22
CA GLN A 96 -15.07 11.15 9.64
C GLN A 96 -15.55 11.92 8.40
N LEU A 97 -16.80 12.36 8.39
CA LEU A 97 -17.35 13.11 7.27
C LEU A 97 -17.12 14.62 7.42
N PRO A 98 -16.80 15.34 6.32
CA PRO A 98 -16.78 16.79 6.29
C PRO A 98 -18.14 17.39 6.69
N ARG A 99 -18.14 18.52 7.41
CA ARG A 99 -19.35 19.20 7.92
C ARG A 99 -20.51 19.28 6.91
N PRO A 100 -20.29 19.66 5.63
CA PRO A 100 -21.38 19.76 4.66
C PRO A 100 -22.10 18.44 4.37
N LEU A 101 -21.44 17.29 4.58
CA LEU A 101 -22.00 15.97 4.31
C LEU A 101 -22.69 15.36 5.54
N GLN A 102 -22.50 15.96 6.73
CA GLN A 102 -22.97 15.36 7.98
C GLN A 102 -24.49 15.35 8.11
N GLY A 103 -25.18 16.36 7.55
CA GLY A 103 -26.65 16.39 7.57
C GLY A 103 -27.30 15.24 6.79
N LYS A 104 -26.60 14.70 5.78
CA LYS A 104 -27.12 13.63 4.92
C LYS A 104 -26.67 12.23 5.34
N TYR A 105 -25.42 12.10 5.78
CA TYR A 105 -24.79 10.79 6.01
C TYR A 105 -24.35 10.57 7.46
N GLY A 106 -24.70 11.49 8.36
CA GLY A 106 -24.23 11.49 9.73
C GLY A 106 -22.78 11.95 9.87
N GLN A 107 -22.27 11.93 11.09
CA GLN A 107 -20.91 12.43 11.36
C GLN A 107 -19.81 11.47 10.90
N LYS A 108 -20.08 10.17 10.92
CA LYS A 108 -19.10 9.10 10.75
C LYS A 108 -19.71 7.95 9.94
N ILE A 109 -18.91 7.36 9.07
CA ILE A 109 -19.21 6.08 8.41
C ILE A 109 -18.29 5.02 9.02
N GLN A 110 -18.83 3.82 9.28
CA GLN A 110 -18.08 2.68 9.78
C GLN A 110 -18.08 1.57 8.73
N LEU A 111 -16.92 1.00 8.47
CA LEU A 111 -16.73 -0.11 7.53
C LEU A 111 -15.95 -1.21 8.24
N GLU A 112 -16.38 -2.44 8.11
CA GLU A 112 -15.68 -3.59 8.68
C GLU A 112 -14.85 -4.29 7.60
N PHE A 113 -13.67 -4.76 8.00
CA PHE A 113 -12.79 -5.54 7.12
C PHE A 113 -11.96 -6.53 7.94
N SER A 114 -11.53 -7.61 7.29
CA SER A 114 -10.62 -8.58 7.88
C SER A 114 -9.23 -8.48 7.28
N VAL A 115 -8.22 -8.70 8.11
CA VAL A 115 -6.83 -8.85 7.68
C VAL A 115 -6.37 -10.22 8.13
N SER A 116 -6.12 -11.11 7.17
CA SER A 116 -5.57 -12.42 7.44
C SER A 116 -4.04 -12.43 7.30
N ASN A 117 -3.41 -13.28 8.11
CA ASN A 117 -2.01 -13.64 7.93
C ASN A 117 -1.88 -14.50 6.66
N ARG A 118 -0.82 -14.30 5.89
CA ARG A 118 -0.56 -15.06 4.65
C ARG A 118 0.80 -15.73 4.75
N ASN A 119 0.86 -17.07 4.73
CA ASN A 119 2.09 -17.90 4.67
C ASN A 119 3.33 -17.24 5.32
N GLY A 120 3.30 -17.06 6.65
CA GLY A 120 4.41 -16.45 7.40
C GLY A 120 4.42 -14.91 7.50
N ARG A 121 3.48 -14.21 6.84
CA ARG A 121 3.30 -12.76 6.99
C ARG A 121 2.27 -12.47 8.07
N TYR A 122 2.75 -12.02 9.23
CA TYR A 122 1.96 -11.63 10.41
C TYR A 122 1.28 -10.26 10.26
N ARG A 123 0.44 -10.11 9.22
CA ARG A 123 -0.19 -8.83 8.84
C ARG A 123 -1.17 -8.30 9.89
N ALA A 124 -2.01 -9.18 10.45
CA ALA A 124 -2.94 -8.80 11.51
C ALA A 124 -2.15 -8.29 12.73
N THR A 125 -1.19 -9.09 13.17
CA THR A 125 -0.32 -8.77 14.31
C THR A 125 0.44 -7.45 14.14
N ASN A 126 0.94 -7.14 12.94
CA ASN A 126 1.60 -5.86 12.66
C ASN A 126 0.63 -4.68 12.76
N LEU A 127 -0.61 -4.86 12.30
CA LEU A 127 -1.65 -3.84 12.42
C LEU A 127 -2.08 -3.65 13.89
N ASP A 128 -2.23 -4.73 14.64
CA ASP A 128 -2.53 -4.68 16.08
C ASP A 128 -1.42 -3.96 16.84
N TYR A 129 -0.15 -4.29 16.56
CA TYR A 129 0.99 -3.58 17.12
C TYR A 129 0.92 -2.09 16.83
N ALA A 130 0.63 -1.72 15.58
CA ALA A 130 0.53 -0.32 15.20
C ALA A 130 -0.59 0.42 15.92
N ILE A 131 -1.77 -0.19 16.05
CA ILE A 131 -2.93 0.41 16.72
C ILE A 131 -2.63 0.57 18.22
N ASN A 132 -2.17 -0.50 18.89
CA ASN A 132 -1.94 -0.54 20.32
C ASN A 132 -0.80 0.39 20.77
N ASN A 133 0.16 0.67 19.88
CA ASN A 133 1.30 1.56 20.16
C ASN A 133 1.15 2.95 19.53
N PHE A 134 -0.06 3.33 19.11
CA PHE A 134 -0.36 4.61 18.46
C PHE A 134 0.60 4.96 17.33
N LYS A 135 1.03 3.97 16.55
CA LYS A 135 1.87 4.20 15.38
C LYS A 135 1.01 4.82 14.26
N PRO A 136 1.61 5.65 13.39
CA PRO A 136 0.90 6.19 12.24
C PRO A 136 0.34 5.08 11.33
N ILE A 137 -0.91 5.22 10.92
CA ILE A 137 -1.55 4.35 9.92
C ILE A 137 -2.05 5.23 8.78
N THR A 138 -1.36 5.16 7.64
CA THR A 138 -1.83 5.81 6.42
C THR A 138 -2.87 4.93 5.76
N VAL A 139 -4.05 5.49 5.53
CA VAL A 139 -5.17 4.78 4.90
C VAL A 139 -5.39 5.36 3.50
N SER A 140 -5.36 4.52 2.47
CA SER A 140 -5.71 4.90 1.10
C SER A 140 -6.89 4.07 0.64
N ILE A 141 -7.96 4.73 0.23
CA ILE A 141 -9.13 4.09 -0.37
C ILE A 141 -9.14 4.43 -1.84
N PHE A 142 -9.28 3.42 -2.68
CA PHE A 142 -9.31 3.62 -4.12
C PHE A 142 -10.15 2.58 -4.82
N ARG A 143 -10.69 2.97 -5.97
CA ARG A 143 -11.48 2.13 -6.86
C ARG A 143 -10.59 1.57 -7.97
N ARG A 144 -10.73 0.28 -8.28
CA ARG A 144 -10.05 -0.35 -9.41
C ARG A 144 -11.02 -0.58 -10.55
N GLU A 145 -10.90 0.23 -11.59
CA GLU A 145 -11.77 0.15 -12.77
C GLU A 145 -11.63 -1.19 -13.50
N HIS A 146 -10.40 -1.72 -13.61
CA HIS A 146 -10.13 -3.04 -14.22
C HIS A 146 -10.59 -4.23 -13.36
N LYS A 147 -11.19 -4.00 -12.18
CA LYS A 147 -11.77 -5.02 -11.30
C LYS A 147 -13.23 -4.68 -11.01
N GLN A 148 -14.02 -4.44 -12.05
CA GLN A 148 -15.46 -4.17 -11.95
C GLN A 148 -15.79 -2.98 -11.03
N ASP A 149 -14.93 -1.97 -11.01
CA ASP A 149 -15.09 -0.80 -10.12
C ASP A 149 -15.16 -1.14 -8.62
N ASN A 150 -14.55 -2.24 -8.19
CA ASN A 150 -14.45 -2.59 -6.78
C ASN A 150 -13.58 -1.59 -5.99
N TRP A 151 -13.99 -1.34 -4.74
CA TRP A 151 -13.28 -0.48 -3.79
C TRP A 151 -12.31 -1.29 -2.95
N TYR A 152 -11.14 -0.72 -2.71
CA TYR A 152 -10.06 -1.33 -1.95
C TYR A 152 -9.54 -0.35 -0.91
N ILE A 153 -9.13 -0.91 0.23
CA ILE A 153 -8.46 -0.19 1.31
C ILE A 153 -7.03 -0.69 1.36
N HIS A 154 -6.07 0.24 1.27
CA HIS A 154 -4.66 -0.02 1.57
C HIS A 154 -4.30 0.65 2.87
N LEU A 155 -3.71 -0.13 3.77
CA LEU A 155 -3.15 0.34 5.03
C LEU A 155 -1.63 0.29 4.92
N SER A 156 -0.98 1.38 5.31
CA SER A 156 0.47 1.45 5.43
C SER A 156 0.81 1.90 6.85
N THR A 157 1.55 1.06 7.56
CA THR A 157 1.89 1.31 8.96
C THR A 157 3.28 0.82 9.28
N TYR A 158 3.71 1.11 10.51
CA TYR A 158 4.99 0.70 11.05
C TYR A 158 4.99 -0.81 11.33
N VAL A 159 6.02 -1.49 10.86
CA VAL A 159 6.32 -2.87 11.21
C VAL A 159 7.50 -2.82 12.17
N PRO A 160 7.41 -3.39 13.38
CA PRO A 160 8.54 -3.42 14.30
C PRO A 160 9.70 -4.18 13.67
N GLU A 161 10.91 -3.64 13.85
CA GLU A 161 12.12 -4.37 13.48
C GLU A 161 12.26 -5.59 14.38
N ILE A 162 12.44 -6.76 13.75
CA ILE A 162 12.74 -7.98 14.47
C ILE A 162 14.27 -8.00 14.65
N PRO A 163 14.79 -8.00 15.89
CA PRO A 163 16.24 -7.99 16.10
C PRO A 163 16.85 -9.25 15.47
N VAL A 164 17.86 -9.04 14.62
CA VAL A 164 18.61 -10.16 14.03
C VAL A 164 19.55 -10.70 15.10
N VAL A 165 19.27 -11.89 15.60
CA VAL A 165 20.13 -12.58 16.56
C VAL A 165 21.13 -13.43 15.78
N HIS A 166 22.39 -12.99 15.75
CA HIS A 166 23.49 -13.78 15.20
C HIS A 166 24.07 -14.68 16.27
N THR A 167 24.10 -15.99 16.03
CA THR A 167 24.87 -16.93 16.84
C THR A 167 25.68 -17.84 15.93
N ARG A 168 26.88 -18.21 16.37
CA ARG A 168 27.74 -19.17 15.66
C ARG A 168 27.06 -20.53 15.48
N LYS A 169 26.02 -20.84 16.27
CA LYS A 169 25.29 -22.12 16.22
C LYS A 169 24.26 -22.24 15.08
N ASN A 170 23.90 -21.14 14.41
CA ASN A 170 22.79 -21.13 13.44
C ASN A 170 23.16 -21.58 12.02
N GLY A 171 24.40 -22.01 11.78
CA GLY A 171 24.86 -22.36 10.44
C GLY A 171 24.79 -21.16 9.47
N CYS A 172 24.69 -21.46 8.18
CA CYS A 172 24.59 -20.51 7.08
C CYS A 172 23.64 -21.03 6.00
N LEU A 173 22.72 -20.17 5.53
CA LEU A 173 21.92 -20.42 4.34
C LEU A 173 22.58 -19.72 3.14
N GLY A 174 23.16 -20.50 2.23
CA GLY A 174 23.67 -20.05 0.95
C GLY A 174 22.58 -20.08 -0.11
N ILE A 175 22.44 -18.99 -0.86
CA ILE A 175 21.56 -18.92 -2.03
C ILE A 175 22.41 -18.41 -3.19
N ASP A 176 22.52 -19.21 -4.24
CA ASP A 176 23.25 -18.88 -5.45
C ASP A 176 22.32 -18.88 -6.67
N PHE A 177 22.52 -17.91 -7.56
CA PHE A 177 21.68 -17.71 -8.74
C PHE A 177 22.47 -18.09 -9.99
N ASN A 178 22.17 -19.26 -10.53
CA ASN A 178 22.75 -19.75 -11.76
C ASN A 178 21.85 -19.42 -12.96
N ALA A 179 22.37 -19.54 -14.19
CA ALA A 179 21.63 -19.22 -15.41
C ALA A 179 20.30 -20.00 -15.50
N ASP A 180 20.37 -21.30 -15.19
CA ASP A 180 19.25 -22.24 -15.32
C ASP A 180 18.76 -22.81 -13.99
N SER A 181 19.26 -22.32 -12.84
CA SER A 181 18.83 -22.81 -11.53
C SER A 181 19.00 -21.77 -10.42
N ILE A 182 18.31 -22.01 -9.31
CA ILE A 182 18.61 -21.38 -8.03
C ILE A 182 19.09 -22.48 -7.11
N SER A 183 20.32 -22.38 -6.65
CA SER A 183 20.93 -23.34 -5.74
C SER A 183 20.74 -22.84 -4.31
N VAL A 184 20.14 -23.67 -3.47
CA VAL A 184 19.93 -23.35 -2.06
C VAL A 184 20.69 -24.38 -1.23
N THR A 185 21.52 -23.91 -0.30
CA THR A 185 22.33 -24.77 0.56
C THR A 185 22.22 -24.32 2.00
N TYR A 186 21.96 -25.25 2.91
CA TYR A 186 22.12 -25.01 4.34
C TYR A 186 23.37 -25.73 4.83
N VAL A 187 24.29 -24.95 5.38
CA VAL A 187 25.53 -25.40 6.01
C VAL A 187 25.36 -25.25 7.51
N LYS A 188 25.61 -26.31 8.28
CA LYS A 188 25.58 -26.25 9.74
C LYS A 188 26.71 -25.39 10.30
N TRP A 189 26.66 -25.13 11.60
CA TRP A 189 27.70 -24.38 12.31
C TRP A 189 29.09 -25.04 12.27
N ASP A 190 29.15 -26.36 12.06
CA ASP A 190 30.37 -27.16 11.95
C ASP A 190 30.98 -27.16 10.52
N GLY A 191 30.34 -26.47 9.57
CA GLY A 191 30.78 -26.41 8.17
C GLY A 191 30.28 -27.56 7.30
N ASN A 192 29.56 -28.54 7.86
CA ASN A 192 28.98 -29.63 7.09
C ASN A 192 27.69 -29.18 6.39
N ILE A 193 27.54 -29.56 5.12
CA ILE A 193 26.30 -29.34 4.36
C ILE A 193 25.23 -30.28 4.89
N GLU A 194 24.10 -29.73 5.34
CA GLU A 194 22.94 -30.51 5.78
C GLU A 194 21.84 -30.57 4.71
N TYR A 195 21.73 -29.52 3.89
CA TYR A 195 20.76 -29.48 2.81
C TYR A 195 21.35 -28.80 1.59
N LEU A 196 21.09 -29.38 0.41
CA LEU A 196 21.39 -28.78 -0.88
C LEU A 196 20.26 -29.15 -1.84
N GLU A 197 19.68 -28.14 -2.49
CA GLU A 197 18.68 -28.30 -3.54
C GLU A 197 18.97 -27.34 -4.69
N ASP A 198 19.01 -27.88 -5.91
CA ASP A 198 19.02 -27.09 -7.13
C ASP A 198 17.60 -27.02 -7.70
N ILE A 199 17.02 -25.82 -7.66
CA ILE A 199 15.70 -25.59 -8.20
C ILE A 199 15.86 -25.15 -9.65
N SER A 200 15.57 -26.05 -10.59
CA SER A 200 15.69 -25.78 -12.02
C SER A 200 14.69 -24.72 -12.51
N ARG A 201 15.17 -23.87 -13.43
CA ARG A 201 14.40 -22.85 -14.12
C ARG A 201 13.85 -23.38 -15.44
N GLU A 202 12.68 -24.02 -15.42
CA GLU A 202 11.96 -24.38 -16.65
C GLU A 202 11.21 -23.15 -17.24
N TRP A 203 11.92 -22.21 -17.88
CA TRP A 203 11.32 -21.03 -18.54
C TRP A 203 11.22 -21.16 -20.06
N LYS A 204 11.20 -22.37 -20.63
CA LYS A 204 10.98 -22.51 -22.08
C LYS A 204 9.49 -22.33 -22.40
N ASN A 205 9.19 -21.30 -23.19
CA ASN A 205 7.90 -20.98 -23.84
C ASN A 205 6.72 -20.52 -22.97
N GLN A 206 6.94 -19.89 -21.81
CA GLN A 206 5.83 -19.40 -20.98
C GLN A 206 5.66 -17.88 -21.07
N THR A 207 4.43 -17.43 -21.37
CA THR A 207 4.07 -16.01 -21.42
C THR A 207 3.79 -15.47 -20.01
N THR A 208 3.84 -14.14 -19.85
CA THR A 208 3.67 -13.38 -18.59
C THR A 208 2.39 -13.72 -17.80
N GLY A 209 1.41 -14.42 -18.40
CA GLY A 209 0.18 -14.89 -17.77
C GLY A 209 0.30 -16.20 -16.97
N GLN A 210 1.36 -16.99 -17.15
CA GLN A 210 1.55 -18.31 -16.49
C GLN A 210 2.44 -18.26 -15.24
N SER A 211 3.06 -17.11 -14.94
CA SER A 211 3.97 -16.89 -13.80
C SER A 211 3.40 -17.09 -12.37
N PRO A 212 2.08 -17.04 -12.07
CA PRO A 212 1.57 -17.23 -10.71
C PRO A 212 1.78 -18.64 -10.13
N CYS A 213 1.61 -19.70 -10.94
CA CYS A 213 1.70 -21.09 -10.48
C CYS A 213 3.13 -21.51 -10.12
N ILE A 214 4.13 -20.87 -10.72
CA ILE A 214 5.55 -21.15 -10.47
C ILE A 214 5.98 -20.50 -9.14
N HIS A 215 5.64 -19.23 -8.90
CA HIS A 215 5.95 -18.56 -7.64
C HIS A 215 5.41 -19.29 -6.40
N GLU A 216 4.29 -20.01 -6.54
CA GLU A 216 3.71 -20.81 -5.47
C GLU A 216 4.55 -22.05 -5.14
N LYS A 217 5.10 -22.76 -6.14
CA LYS A 217 6.06 -23.87 -5.92
C LYS A 217 7.34 -23.40 -5.23
N TYR A 218 7.92 -22.27 -5.66
CA TYR A 218 9.14 -21.70 -5.05
C TYR A 218 8.89 -21.19 -3.61
N CYS A 219 7.73 -20.58 -3.34
CA CYS A 219 7.36 -20.20 -1.98
C CYS A 219 7.16 -21.43 -1.08
N LEU A 220 6.61 -22.53 -1.60
CA LEU A 220 6.39 -23.76 -0.83
C LEU A 220 7.70 -24.50 -0.49
N SER A 221 8.68 -24.54 -1.39
CA SER A 221 10.01 -25.09 -1.08
C SER A 221 10.76 -24.22 -0.06
N SER A 222 10.69 -22.90 -0.23
CA SER A 222 11.24 -21.93 0.75
C SER A 222 10.59 -22.06 2.14
N CYS A 223 9.28 -22.33 2.21
CA CYS A 223 8.58 -22.58 3.47
C CYS A 223 8.91 -23.93 4.12
N LYS A 224 9.37 -24.94 3.36
CA LYS A 224 9.91 -26.17 3.94
C LYS A 224 11.24 -25.90 4.63
N ILE A 225 12.10 -25.11 3.99
CA ILE A 225 13.37 -24.66 4.58
C ILE A 225 13.11 -23.87 5.87
N SER A 226 12.12 -22.97 5.89
CA SER A 226 11.75 -22.21 7.10
C SER A 226 11.09 -23.02 8.23
N ARG A 227 10.75 -24.31 8.02
CA ARG A 227 10.27 -25.20 9.10
C ARG A 227 11.40 -26.02 9.74
N VAL A 228 12.60 -25.96 9.16
CA VAL A 228 13.83 -26.53 9.72
C VAL A 228 14.53 -25.50 10.62
N PHE A 229 14.15 -24.22 10.53
CA PHE A 229 14.60 -23.12 11.39
C PHE A 229 13.57 -22.77 12.49
#